data_AF-A0A315VGT0-F1
#
_entry.id   AF-A0A315VGT0-F1
#
_cell.length_a   1.000
_cell.length_b   1.000
_cell.length_c   1.000
_cell.angle_alpha   90.00
_cell.angle_beta   90.00
_cell.angle_gamma   90.00
#
_symmetry.space_group_name_H-M   'P 1'
#
loop_
_entity.id
_entity.type
_entity.pdbx_description
1 polymer ?
#
loop_
_entity_poly.entity_id
_entity_poly.type
_entity_poly.pdbx_seq_one_letter_code
_entity_poly.pdbx_strand_id
1 'polypeptide(L)'
;AVKPLESPPSPLTSYRVYERLAGFRIHHQSVGMKGARSLQQLSLTVKRSLHHHHPPPQQHSVGIIGAPFSKGQSKDGVDCAPNKLRAAGLLDRLQQQGCAVKDYGNLTFENVALDEPVNGSKSVRTVGSANQRLSEAVKAVKRDGHTAVILGGDHSLAIGSIHGHTAAVGPVSVVWVDAHADINTPLTSNTGNVHGQPMSYLLYELQSKLPPLPNFSWMKPCVSSRDLVYIGLRDVDPAEHYIMKLLAVKAFSMTQVDRLGMAKVMEETCDYLWDRAKKPIHLSYDIDAIDPSITPATGTPVVGGLTYREGVYITEYLCQTGTSNAATVTPHSSPCRILPNRTGPSSGLLSAVDLVEVNPLRGRTEDDVHSTVSTAVDLLLGCFGRRREGNHLPDYSLPEPTDVGEDSGAPCLHVAHLQQEGGRRSAESLRAITETRASWKTEQRTHVEQPGGDPVPGSQLLERVRLIFLQHRQGTLTRSNLYW
;
A
#
# COMPACT_ATOMS: atom_id res chain seq x y z
N ALA A 1 -17.63 20.59 61.59
CA ALA A 1 -16.40 21.19 62.15
C ALA A 1 -15.23 20.64 61.32
N VAL A 2 -14.67 21.30 60.31
CA VAL A 2 -13.98 22.61 60.19
C VAL A 2 -12.58 22.64 60.84
N LYS A 3 -11.57 22.51 59.94
CA LYS A 3 -10.23 23.18 59.87
C LYS A 3 -9.05 22.65 60.75
N PRO A 4 -7.77 23.01 60.42
CA PRO A 4 -7.13 23.18 59.09
C PRO A 4 -5.59 22.86 58.99
N LEU A 5 -5.07 22.97 57.75
CA LEU A 5 -3.79 23.55 57.25
C LEU A 5 -2.42 23.16 57.86
N GLU A 6 -1.46 22.80 56.99
CA GLU A 6 -0.32 23.68 56.62
C GLU A 6 0.59 23.08 55.50
N SER A 7 1.05 23.96 54.61
CA SER A 7 2.16 23.82 53.63
C SER A 7 3.31 24.74 54.11
N PRO A 8 4.62 24.55 53.83
CA PRO A 8 5.28 24.70 52.50
C PRO A 8 6.65 23.93 52.44
N PRO A 9 7.76 24.33 51.74
CA PRO A 9 8.03 25.17 50.56
C PRO A 9 8.88 24.47 49.45
N SER A 10 9.13 25.16 48.33
CA SER A 10 10.17 24.84 47.33
C SER A 10 11.59 25.10 47.86
N PRO A 11 12.64 24.45 47.29
CA PRO A 11 13.60 25.24 46.50
C PRO A 11 14.34 24.51 45.35
N LEU A 12 14.99 25.35 44.54
CA LEU A 12 16.00 25.12 43.50
C LEU A 12 17.18 24.22 43.93
N THR A 13 17.74 23.41 43.00
CA THR A 13 19.21 23.19 42.81
C THR A 13 19.50 22.28 41.59
N SER A 14 20.22 22.80 40.60
CA SER A 14 21.61 22.47 40.21
C SER A 14 21.89 21.04 39.71
N TYR A 15 22.19 20.93 38.42
CA TYR A 15 22.78 19.74 37.78
C TYR A 15 24.24 19.55 38.23
N ARG A 16 24.58 18.37 38.76
CA ARG A 16 25.95 17.86 38.90
C ARG A 16 26.14 16.66 37.98
N VAL A 17 27.17 16.76 37.15
CA VAL A 17 27.71 15.71 36.28
C VAL A 17 28.45 14.67 37.13
N TYR A 18 28.20 13.38 36.88
CA TYR A 18 29.00 12.27 37.39
C TYR A 18 29.65 11.54 36.21
N GLU A 19 30.98 11.67 36.11
CA GLU A 19 31.83 10.77 35.32
C GLU A 19 31.99 9.43 36.07
N ARG A 20 31.88 8.31 35.34
CA ARG A 20 32.31 6.99 35.80
C ARG A 20 33.41 6.48 34.87
N LEU A 21 34.61 6.33 35.43
CA LEU A 21 35.73 5.58 34.88
C LEU A 21 35.89 4.26 35.66
N ALA A 22 35.95 3.16 34.92
CA ALA A 22 36.59 1.89 35.29
C ALA A 22 36.74 1.13 33.95
N GLY A 23 37.86 0.55 33.53
CA GLY A 23 39.14 0.24 34.14
C GLY A 23 39.65 -0.99 33.39
N PHE A 24 40.67 -0.84 32.54
CA PHE A 24 41.35 -1.97 31.90
C PHE A 24 42.86 -1.71 31.87
N ARG A 25 43.65 -2.64 32.43
CA ARG A 25 45.11 -2.60 32.45
C ARG A 25 45.71 -3.60 31.46
N ILE A 26 46.53 -3.04 30.56
CA ILE A 26 47.93 -3.38 30.20
C ILE A 26 48.23 -4.74 29.56
N HIS A 27 48.75 -4.68 28.33
CA HIS A 27 50.05 -5.29 27.99
C HIS A 27 50.83 -4.41 26.99
N HIS A 28 51.98 -3.89 27.43
CA HIS A 28 52.99 -3.25 26.60
C HIS A 28 54.03 -4.32 26.21
N GLN A 29 54.29 -4.51 24.92
CA GLN A 29 55.51 -5.13 24.42
C GLN A 29 56.18 -4.16 23.45
N SER A 30 57.49 -3.98 23.64
CA SER A 30 58.38 -3.13 22.88
C SER A 30 59.02 -3.90 21.71
N VAL A 31 59.00 -3.31 20.51
CA VAL A 31 59.89 -3.61 19.38
C VAL A 31 60.02 -2.26 18.64
N GLY A 32 61.16 -1.60 18.46
CA GLY A 32 62.46 -2.07 18.04
C GLY A 32 62.68 -1.67 16.57
N MET A 33 63.06 -0.41 16.29
CA MET A 33 63.34 0.11 14.95
C MET A 33 64.56 -0.57 14.32
N LYS A 34 64.41 -1.22 13.16
CA LYS A 34 65.46 -1.37 12.13
C LYS A 34 64.86 -1.51 10.73
N GLY A 35 65.37 -0.70 9.79
CA GLY A 35 65.58 -1.13 8.40
C GLY A 35 64.52 -0.72 7.37
N ALA A 36 64.74 0.43 6.74
CA ALA A 36 64.21 0.72 5.41
C ALA A 36 64.92 -0.15 4.35
N ARG A 37 64.16 -0.85 3.49
CA ARG A 37 64.41 -1.05 2.04
C ARG A 37 63.37 -2.02 1.44
N SER A 38 62.96 -1.67 0.21
CA SER A 38 62.23 -2.45 -0.81
C SER A 38 60.70 -2.26 -0.91
N LEU A 39 60.32 -1.13 -1.52
CA LEU A 39 58.98 -0.78 -2.04
C LEU A 39 58.69 -1.36 -3.44
N GLN A 40 59.11 -2.59 -3.74
CA GLN A 40 58.85 -3.23 -5.03
C GLN A 40 58.65 -4.74 -4.89
N GLN A 41 57.57 -5.17 -4.21
CA GLN A 41 57.01 -6.52 -4.37
C GLN A 41 55.68 -6.68 -3.60
N LEU A 42 54.65 -5.90 -3.96
CA LEU A 42 53.27 -6.16 -3.52
C LEU A 42 52.31 -5.75 -4.66
N SER A 43 52.48 -6.39 -5.81
CA SER A 43 51.52 -6.37 -6.93
C SER A 43 51.05 -7.80 -7.20
N LEU A 44 50.37 -8.39 -6.23
CA LEU A 44 49.43 -9.48 -6.48
C LEU A 44 48.06 -8.95 -6.05
N THR A 45 47.48 -8.18 -6.96
CA THR A 45 46.10 -7.71 -6.88
C THR A 45 45.19 -8.93 -6.85
N VAL A 46 44.77 -9.32 -5.65
CA VAL A 46 43.54 -10.09 -5.48
C VAL A 46 42.42 -9.19 -6.01
N LYS A 47 41.99 -9.42 -7.26
CA LYS A 47 40.69 -8.96 -7.74
C LYS A 47 39.63 -9.71 -6.93
N ARG A 48 39.41 -9.30 -5.70
CA ARG A 48 38.15 -9.56 -5.01
C ARG A 48 37.14 -8.70 -5.74
N SER A 49 36.46 -9.32 -6.71
CA SER A 49 35.18 -8.82 -7.17
C SER A 49 34.34 -8.63 -5.91
N LEU A 50 34.15 -7.38 -5.49
CA LEU A 50 33.09 -7.00 -4.59
C LEU A 50 31.80 -7.15 -5.40
N HIS A 51 31.39 -8.39 -5.65
CA HIS A 51 30.00 -8.67 -5.92
C HIS A 51 29.28 -8.33 -4.63
N HIS A 52 28.80 -7.08 -4.55
CA HIS A 52 27.59 -6.81 -3.81
C HIS A 52 26.52 -7.70 -4.45
N HIS A 53 26.37 -8.92 -3.95
CA HIS A 53 25.15 -9.68 -4.13
C HIS A 53 24.05 -8.82 -3.53
N HIS A 54 23.41 -8.04 -4.39
CA HIS A 54 22.08 -7.54 -4.10
C HIS A 54 21.24 -8.80 -3.90
N PRO A 55 20.57 -8.96 -2.74
CA PRO A 55 19.57 -10.01 -2.63
C PRO A 55 18.59 -9.81 -3.81
N PRO A 56 18.11 -10.91 -4.44
CA PRO A 56 17.11 -10.80 -5.49
C PRO A 56 15.93 -9.95 -4.97
N PRO A 57 15.23 -9.21 -5.86
CA PRO A 57 14.07 -8.40 -5.45
C PRO A 57 13.15 -9.25 -4.57
N GLN A 58 12.81 -8.71 -3.40
CA GLN A 58 12.05 -9.41 -2.36
C GLN A 58 10.76 -9.97 -2.96
N GLN A 59 10.73 -11.29 -3.15
CA GLN A 59 9.60 -11.95 -3.77
C GLN A 59 8.49 -12.10 -2.73
N HIS A 60 7.43 -11.29 -2.81
CA HIS A 60 6.24 -11.50 -1.99
C HIS A 60 5.60 -12.83 -2.37
N SER A 61 5.25 -13.66 -1.39
CA SER A 61 4.56 -14.92 -1.60
C SER A 61 3.09 -14.79 -1.24
N VAL A 62 2.20 -15.03 -2.19
CA VAL A 62 0.77 -14.71 -2.11
C VAL A 62 -0.06 -15.96 -2.33
N GLY A 63 -0.93 -16.28 -1.38
CA GLY A 63 -1.89 -17.38 -1.47
C GLY A 63 -3.31 -16.82 -1.57
N ILE A 64 -3.96 -17.01 -2.71
CA ILE A 64 -5.29 -16.44 -2.99
C ILE A 64 -6.37 -17.48 -2.72
N ILE A 65 -7.36 -17.13 -1.90
CA ILE A 65 -8.58 -17.90 -1.66
C ILE A 65 -9.75 -17.08 -2.17
N GLY A 66 -10.60 -17.66 -3.02
CA GLY A 66 -11.91 -17.09 -3.28
C GLY A 66 -12.93 -17.62 -2.28
N ALA A 67 -13.70 -16.74 -1.65
CA ALA A 67 -14.75 -17.13 -0.73
C ALA A 67 -16.12 -16.59 -1.21
N PRO A 68 -16.72 -17.19 -2.25
CA PRO A 68 -17.99 -16.74 -2.82
C PRO A 68 -19.18 -16.97 -1.87
N PHE A 69 -19.37 -16.08 -0.89
CA PHE A 69 -20.38 -16.20 0.17
C PHE A 69 -21.23 -14.93 0.26
N SER A 70 -22.54 -15.10 0.40
CA SER A 70 -23.51 -13.99 0.39
C SER A 70 -24.54 -14.04 1.51
N LYS A 71 -24.47 -15.02 2.43
CA LYS A 71 -25.53 -15.25 3.43
C LYS A 71 -25.37 -14.44 4.72
N GLY A 72 -24.33 -13.62 4.84
CA GLY A 72 -24.18 -12.64 5.92
C GLY A 72 -25.11 -11.43 5.74
N GLN A 73 -25.72 -11.25 4.57
CA GLN A 73 -26.55 -10.10 4.23
C GLN A 73 -27.69 -10.46 3.26
N SER A 74 -28.53 -9.47 2.90
CA SER A 74 -29.78 -9.72 2.16
C SER A 74 -29.68 -9.61 0.63
N LYS A 75 -28.63 -8.99 0.09
CA LYS A 75 -28.44 -8.67 -1.33
C LYS A 75 -27.48 -9.68 -1.98
N ASP A 76 -27.99 -10.54 -2.86
CA ASP A 76 -27.11 -11.46 -3.60
C ASP A 76 -26.08 -10.71 -4.48
N GLY A 77 -25.04 -11.40 -4.94
CA GLY A 77 -24.08 -10.90 -5.92
C GLY A 77 -22.65 -10.71 -5.43
N VAL A 78 -22.43 -10.54 -4.12
CA VAL A 78 -21.07 -10.50 -3.53
C VAL A 78 -20.29 -11.80 -3.75
N ASP A 79 -21.00 -12.92 -3.91
CA ASP A 79 -20.46 -14.23 -4.26
C ASP A 79 -19.86 -14.27 -5.68
N CYS A 80 -20.18 -13.30 -6.54
CA CYS A 80 -19.57 -13.17 -7.87
C CYS A 80 -18.19 -12.48 -7.83
N ALA A 81 -17.85 -11.78 -6.75
CA ALA A 81 -16.62 -11.00 -6.62
C ALA A 81 -15.33 -11.81 -6.88
N PRO A 82 -15.13 -13.02 -6.32
CA PRO A 82 -13.88 -13.74 -6.47
C PRO A 82 -13.54 -14.03 -7.94
N ASN A 83 -14.56 -14.37 -8.75
CA ASN A 83 -14.37 -14.64 -10.17
C ASN A 83 -14.18 -13.35 -10.98
N LYS A 84 -14.88 -12.27 -10.62
CA LYS A 84 -14.72 -10.96 -11.29
C LYS A 84 -13.33 -10.37 -11.05
N LEU A 85 -12.78 -10.48 -9.85
CA LEU A 85 -11.43 -10.00 -9.52
C LEU A 85 -10.36 -10.81 -10.26
N ARG A 86 -10.53 -12.14 -10.37
CA ARG A 86 -9.65 -12.97 -11.20
C ARG A 86 -9.74 -12.59 -12.68
N ALA A 87 -10.95 -12.44 -13.21
CA ALA A 87 -11.17 -12.06 -14.61
C ALA A 87 -10.63 -10.65 -14.96
N ALA A 88 -10.50 -9.77 -13.97
CA ALA A 88 -9.84 -8.47 -14.13
C ALA A 88 -8.30 -8.55 -14.18
N GLY A 89 -7.72 -9.76 -14.16
CA GLY A 89 -6.28 -10.00 -14.31
C GLY A 89 -5.49 -9.85 -13.01
N LEU A 90 -6.12 -10.01 -11.84
CA LEU A 90 -5.44 -9.90 -10.54
C LEU A 90 -4.18 -10.77 -10.45
N LEU A 91 -4.30 -12.06 -10.82
CA LEU A 91 -3.20 -13.03 -10.72
C LEU A 91 -2.03 -12.63 -11.61
N ASP A 92 -2.30 -12.33 -12.89
CA ASP A 92 -1.28 -11.95 -13.86
C ASP A 92 -0.54 -10.68 -13.41
N ARG A 93 -1.28 -9.68 -12.90
CA ARG A 93 -0.69 -8.43 -12.43
C ARG A 93 0.17 -8.62 -11.17
N LEU A 94 -0.22 -9.49 -10.24
CA LEU A 94 0.60 -9.85 -9.09
C LEU A 94 1.89 -10.57 -9.53
N GLN A 95 1.79 -11.49 -10.49
CA GLN A 95 2.95 -12.19 -11.06
C GLN A 95 3.89 -11.23 -11.80
N GLN A 96 3.35 -10.28 -12.57
CA GLN A 96 4.12 -9.23 -13.26
C GLN A 96 4.87 -8.32 -12.29
N GLN A 97 4.37 -8.16 -11.06
CA GLN A 97 5.07 -7.46 -9.96
C GLN A 97 6.16 -8.31 -9.29
N GLY A 98 6.35 -9.54 -9.75
CA GLY A 98 7.31 -10.48 -9.22
C GLY A 98 6.77 -11.35 -8.08
N CYS A 99 5.48 -11.27 -7.71
CA CYS A 99 4.96 -12.09 -6.62
C CYS A 99 4.95 -13.59 -6.99
N ALA A 100 5.32 -14.45 -6.03
CA ALA A 100 5.08 -15.88 -6.12
C ALA A 100 3.61 -16.16 -5.74
N VAL A 101 2.75 -16.27 -6.75
CA VAL A 101 1.30 -16.43 -6.57
C VAL A 101 0.90 -17.90 -6.61
N LYS A 102 0.11 -18.34 -5.62
CA LYS A 102 -0.60 -19.62 -5.62
C LYS A 102 -2.09 -19.36 -5.43
N ASP A 103 -2.90 -19.77 -6.41
CA ASP A 103 -4.36 -19.71 -6.32
C ASP A 103 -4.91 -21.02 -5.76
N TYR A 104 -5.62 -20.94 -4.64
CA TYR A 104 -6.29 -22.06 -3.97
C TYR A 104 -7.71 -22.28 -4.50
N GLY A 105 -8.14 -21.48 -5.48
CA GLY A 105 -9.46 -21.56 -6.09
C GLY A 105 -10.55 -20.96 -5.21
N ASN A 106 -11.80 -21.30 -5.54
CA ASN A 106 -12.95 -20.89 -4.75
C ASN A 106 -13.33 -21.98 -3.75
N LEU A 107 -13.60 -21.59 -2.52
CA LEU A 107 -14.27 -22.46 -1.56
C LEU A 107 -15.71 -22.73 -1.99
N THR A 108 -16.18 -23.93 -1.72
CA THR A 108 -17.59 -24.29 -1.84
C THR A 108 -18.22 -24.25 -0.46
N PHE A 109 -19.31 -23.49 -0.33
CA PHE A 109 -20.08 -23.37 0.89
C PHE A 109 -21.41 -24.10 0.75
N GLU A 110 -21.75 -24.86 1.77
CA GLU A 110 -23.03 -25.54 1.86
C GLU A 110 -24.05 -24.57 2.48
N ASN A 111 -25.23 -24.51 1.89
CA ASN A 111 -26.34 -23.75 2.45
C ASN A 111 -27.21 -24.67 3.30
N VAL A 112 -27.46 -24.30 4.56
CA VAL A 112 -28.41 -25.00 5.40
C VAL A 112 -29.82 -24.61 4.95
N ALA A 113 -30.60 -25.61 4.52
CA ALA A 113 -31.99 -25.39 4.14
C ALA A 113 -32.80 -24.91 5.35
N LEU A 114 -33.62 -23.87 5.16
CA LEU A 114 -34.49 -23.30 6.20
C LEU A 114 -33.71 -22.91 7.48
N ASP A 115 -32.63 -22.14 7.31
CA ASP A 115 -31.83 -21.64 8.44
C ASP A 115 -32.53 -20.50 9.18
N GLU A 116 -33.50 -20.88 10.01
CA GLU A 116 -34.30 -19.94 10.80
C GLU A 116 -33.42 -19.06 11.71
N PRO A 117 -33.76 -17.77 11.86
CA PRO A 117 -32.99 -16.83 12.67
C PRO A 117 -32.78 -17.32 14.12
N VAL A 118 -31.58 -17.09 14.65
CA VAL A 118 -31.20 -17.43 16.03
C VAL A 118 -30.78 -16.16 16.75
N ASN A 119 -31.47 -15.81 17.84
CA ASN A 119 -31.25 -14.57 18.60
C ASN A 119 -31.25 -13.33 17.70
N GLY A 120 -32.21 -13.26 16.76
CA GLY A 120 -32.34 -12.15 15.81
C GLY A 120 -31.40 -12.22 14.60
N SER A 121 -30.34 -13.03 14.63
CA SER A 121 -29.39 -13.17 13.52
C SER A 121 -29.84 -14.20 12.50
N LYS A 122 -29.73 -13.87 11.21
CA LYS A 122 -30.16 -14.68 10.07
C LYS A 122 -29.04 -15.60 9.59
N SER A 123 -29.40 -16.72 8.98
CA SER A 123 -28.46 -17.64 8.31
C SER A 123 -27.27 -18.10 9.18
N VAL A 124 -27.45 -18.14 10.51
CA VAL A 124 -26.36 -18.35 11.47
C VAL A 124 -25.65 -19.68 11.25
N ARG A 125 -26.39 -20.76 10.97
CA ARG A 125 -25.79 -22.09 10.77
C ARG A 125 -24.94 -22.13 9.51
N THR A 126 -25.46 -21.53 8.43
CA THR A 126 -24.76 -21.40 7.15
C THR A 126 -23.50 -20.53 7.29
N VAL A 127 -23.60 -19.38 7.95
CA VAL A 127 -22.46 -18.49 8.21
C VAL A 127 -21.39 -19.18 9.07
N GLY A 128 -21.80 -19.88 10.14
CA GLY A 128 -20.88 -20.61 11.02
C GLY A 128 -20.10 -21.70 10.30
N SER A 129 -20.78 -22.51 9.47
CA SER A 129 -20.14 -23.56 8.67
C SER A 129 -19.21 -23.00 7.59
N ALA A 130 -19.61 -21.91 6.91
CA ALA A 130 -18.77 -21.27 5.91
C ALA A 130 -17.47 -20.72 6.51
N ASN A 131 -17.59 -20.03 7.65
CA ASN A 131 -16.44 -19.46 8.34
C ASN A 131 -15.50 -20.52 8.93
N GLN A 132 -16.03 -21.67 9.38
CA GLN A 132 -15.18 -22.80 9.79
C GLN A 132 -14.31 -23.27 8.62
N ARG A 133 -14.91 -23.44 7.44
CA ARG A 133 -14.21 -23.88 6.23
C ARG A 133 -13.19 -22.85 5.76
N LEU A 134 -13.53 -21.57 5.79
CA LEU A 134 -12.59 -20.50 5.49
C LEU A 134 -11.42 -20.47 6.47
N SER A 135 -11.68 -20.67 7.77
CA SER A 135 -10.62 -20.73 8.78
C SER A 135 -9.60 -21.84 8.51
N GLU A 136 -10.06 -23.04 8.12
CA GLU A 136 -9.17 -24.13 7.70
C GLU A 136 -8.37 -23.80 6.43
N ALA A 137 -9.02 -23.17 5.44
CA ALA A 137 -8.36 -22.76 4.21
C ALA A 137 -7.25 -21.73 4.47
N VAL A 138 -7.51 -20.71 5.30
CA VAL A 138 -6.50 -19.71 5.67
C VAL A 138 -5.34 -20.36 6.43
N LYS A 139 -5.61 -21.29 7.36
CA LYS A 139 -4.54 -22.05 8.03
C LYS A 139 -3.66 -22.81 7.03
N ALA A 140 -4.26 -23.42 6.01
CA ALA A 140 -3.50 -24.11 4.97
C ALA A 140 -2.60 -23.16 4.18
N VAL A 141 -3.11 -21.99 3.76
CA VAL A 141 -2.32 -20.96 3.07
C VAL A 141 -1.15 -20.48 3.93
N LYS A 142 -1.39 -20.22 5.22
CA LYS A 142 -0.35 -19.78 6.14
C LYS A 142 0.70 -20.87 6.40
N ARG A 143 0.30 -22.13 6.50
CA ARG A 143 1.23 -23.27 6.63
C ARG A 143 2.14 -23.42 5.42
N ASP A 144 1.63 -23.11 4.23
CA ASP A 144 2.41 -23.11 2.99
C ASP A 144 3.33 -21.87 2.86
N GLY A 145 3.33 -20.98 3.86
CA GLY A 145 4.27 -19.87 3.97
C GLY A 145 3.84 -18.59 3.24
N HIS A 146 2.61 -18.49 2.78
CA HIS A 146 2.13 -17.33 2.01
C HIS A 146 1.48 -16.26 2.89
N THR A 147 1.49 -15.01 2.40
CA THR A 147 0.49 -14.00 2.81
C THR A 147 -0.85 -14.40 2.21
N ALA A 148 -1.88 -14.52 3.05
CA ALA A 148 -3.21 -14.94 2.61
C ALA A 148 -4.00 -13.77 2.02
N VAL A 149 -4.61 -13.95 0.86
CA VAL A 149 -5.51 -12.98 0.24
C VAL A 149 -6.87 -13.64 0.06
N ILE A 150 -7.89 -13.09 0.69
CA ILE A 150 -9.27 -13.59 0.64
C ILE A 150 -10.06 -12.64 -0.26
N LEU A 151 -10.59 -13.17 -1.37
CA LEU A 151 -11.42 -12.43 -2.32
C LEU A 151 -12.89 -12.70 -2.03
N GLY A 152 -13.66 -11.65 -1.71
CA GLY A 152 -15.10 -11.69 -1.45
C GLY A 152 -15.49 -12.69 -0.35
N GLY A 153 -16.77 -12.94 -0.13
CA GLY A 153 -17.95 -12.16 -0.48
C GLY A 153 -18.26 -11.16 0.65
N ASP A 154 -19.39 -11.32 1.36
CA ASP A 154 -19.77 -10.38 2.42
C ASP A 154 -18.80 -10.40 3.63
N HIS A 155 -18.81 -9.33 4.43
CA HIS A 155 -17.85 -9.10 5.51
C HIS A 155 -17.99 -10.10 6.69
N SER A 156 -19.04 -10.93 6.72
CA SER A 156 -19.15 -11.99 7.74
C SER A 156 -18.03 -13.03 7.66
N LEU A 157 -17.33 -13.10 6.52
CA LEU A 157 -16.17 -13.98 6.31
C LEU A 157 -14.94 -13.60 7.14
N ALA A 158 -14.88 -12.36 7.64
CA ALA A 158 -13.81 -11.91 8.53
C ALA A 158 -13.69 -12.78 9.78
N ILE A 159 -14.80 -13.40 10.22
CA ILE A 159 -14.80 -14.35 11.35
C ILE A 159 -13.85 -15.51 11.07
N GLY A 160 -13.97 -16.14 9.90
CA GLY A 160 -13.19 -17.29 9.50
C GLY A 160 -11.76 -16.93 9.13
N SER A 161 -11.57 -15.84 8.37
CA SER A 161 -10.25 -15.39 7.91
C SER A 161 -9.35 -14.97 9.07
N ILE A 162 -9.83 -14.13 9.99
CA ILE A 162 -9.06 -13.64 11.13
C ILE A 162 -8.82 -14.77 12.13
N HIS A 163 -9.81 -15.63 12.38
CA HIS A 163 -9.62 -16.81 13.23
C HIS A 163 -8.57 -17.76 12.63
N GLY A 164 -8.65 -18.08 11.34
CA GLY A 164 -7.69 -18.95 10.67
C GLY A 164 -6.27 -18.37 10.67
N HIS A 165 -6.16 -17.07 10.43
CA HIS A 165 -4.88 -16.36 10.49
C HIS A 165 -4.27 -16.43 11.89
N THR A 166 -5.02 -16.03 12.92
CA THR A 166 -4.56 -16.03 14.32
C THR A 166 -4.21 -17.44 14.80
N ALA A 167 -4.99 -18.45 14.41
CA ALA A 167 -4.72 -19.84 14.76
C ALA A 167 -3.42 -20.37 14.12
N ALA A 168 -3.02 -19.85 12.96
CA ALA A 168 -1.79 -20.27 12.28
C ALA A 168 -0.53 -19.54 12.78
N VAL A 169 -0.64 -18.24 13.09
CA VAL A 169 0.55 -17.39 13.37
C VAL A 169 0.61 -16.81 14.78
N GLY A 170 -0.39 -17.09 15.62
CA GLY A 170 -0.54 -16.47 16.94
C GLY A 170 -1.21 -15.09 16.86
N PRO A 171 -1.14 -14.28 17.94
CA PRO A 171 -1.82 -12.99 18.01
C PRO A 171 -1.47 -12.03 16.86
N VAL A 172 -2.48 -11.43 16.27
CA VAL A 172 -2.37 -10.48 15.15
C VAL A 172 -2.87 -9.09 15.54
N SER A 173 -2.47 -8.08 14.77
CA SER A 173 -3.11 -6.77 14.77
C SER A 173 -4.07 -6.67 13.59
N VAL A 174 -5.25 -6.09 13.80
CA VAL A 174 -6.28 -5.93 12.78
C VAL A 174 -6.38 -4.45 12.40
N VAL A 175 -6.23 -4.15 11.12
CA VAL A 175 -6.59 -2.86 10.53
C VAL A 175 -7.87 -3.08 9.74
N TRP A 176 -8.96 -2.46 10.20
CA TRP A 176 -10.29 -2.59 9.62
C TRP A 176 -10.62 -1.31 8.85
N VAL A 177 -10.62 -1.40 7.52
CA VAL A 177 -10.86 -0.26 6.62
C VAL A 177 -12.27 -0.37 6.07
N ASP A 178 -13.18 0.46 6.56
CA ASP A 178 -14.63 0.27 6.40
C ASP A 178 -15.40 1.57 6.67
N ALA A 179 -16.57 1.73 6.06
CA ALA A 179 -17.54 2.77 6.42
C ALA A 179 -18.26 2.46 7.76
N HIS A 180 -18.38 1.17 8.08
CA HIS A 180 -19.13 0.60 9.20
C HIS A 180 -18.20 -0.01 10.25
N ALA A 181 -18.71 -0.21 11.47
CA ALA A 181 -17.91 -0.80 12.54
C ALA A 181 -17.99 -2.34 12.58
N ASP A 182 -19.07 -2.92 12.03
CA ASP A 182 -19.26 -4.37 11.92
C ASP A 182 -19.05 -5.12 13.25
N ILE A 183 -19.48 -4.47 14.34
CA ILE A 183 -19.24 -4.89 15.72
C ILE A 183 -20.54 -5.06 16.50
N ASN A 184 -21.69 -5.00 15.83
CA ASN A 184 -22.95 -5.37 16.46
C ASN A 184 -22.88 -6.81 17.00
N THR A 185 -23.40 -7.01 18.20
CA THR A 185 -23.69 -8.36 18.70
C THR A 185 -25.01 -8.87 18.09
N PRO A 186 -25.29 -10.19 18.14
CA PRO A 186 -26.59 -10.72 17.72
C PRO A 186 -27.79 -10.02 18.35
N LEU A 187 -27.64 -9.52 19.58
CA LEU A 187 -28.71 -8.87 20.35
C LEU A 187 -28.82 -7.36 20.10
N THR A 188 -27.84 -6.73 19.46
CA THR A 188 -27.86 -5.29 19.15
C THR A 188 -28.15 -4.98 17.69
N SER A 189 -27.94 -5.95 16.80
CA SER A 189 -28.22 -5.78 15.37
C SER A 189 -29.72 -5.59 15.11
N ASN A 190 -30.06 -4.52 14.40
CA ASN A 190 -31.45 -4.23 13.99
C ASN A 190 -31.89 -5.04 12.75
N THR A 191 -30.94 -5.53 11.96
CA THR A 191 -31.20 -6.22 10.68
C THR A 191 -31.11 -7.73 10.80
N GLY A 192 -30.38 -8.24 11.79
CA GLY A 192 -30.01 -9.65 11.89
C GLY A 192 -28.99 -10.09 10.85
N ASN A 193 -28.46 -9.18 10.02
CA ASN A 193 -27.46 -9.51 9.01
C ASN A 193 -26.10 -9.67 9.70
N VAL A 194 -25.46 -10.83 9.54
CA VAL A 194 -24.21 -11.18 10.22
C VAL A 194 -23.01 -10.42 9.66
N HIS A 195 -23.08 -9.87 8.45
CA HIS A 195 -21.99 -9.05 7.89
C HIS A 195 -21.68 -7.80 8.71
N GLY A 196 -22.67 -7.25 9.43
CA GLY A 196 -22.47 -6.13 10.37
C GLY A 196 -22.14 -6.55 11.80
N GLN A 197 -21.81 -7.82 12.01
CA GLN A 197 -21.50 -8.40 13.33
C GLN A 197 -20.11 -9.06 13.49
N PRO A 198 -19.26 -9.27 12.46
CA PRO A 198 -18.11 -10.19 12.53
C PRO A 198 -17.15 -9.87 13.67
N MET A 199 -16.88 -8.58 13.94
CA MET A 199 -15.91 -8.21 14.98
C MET A 199 -16.41 -8.57 16.39
N SER A 200 -17.73 -8.58 16.61
CA SER A 200 -18.28 -8.95 17.92
C SER A 200 -17.93 -10.39 18.30
N TYR A 201 -17.85 -11.29 17.31
CA TYR A 201 -17.47 -12.69 17.48
C TYR A 201 -15.99 -12.87 17.82
N LEU A 202 -15.15 -11.98 17.32
CA LEU A 202 -13.69 -12.09 17.39
C LEU A 202 -13.09 -11.49 18.66
N LEU A 203 -13.76 -10.50 19.27
CA LEU A 203 -13.22 -9.78 20.42
C LEU A 203 -13.33 -10.56 21.74
N TYR A 204 -12.19 -10.74 22.43
CA TYR A 204 -12.14 -11.36 23.76
C TYR A 204 -13.09 -10.66 24.74
N GLU A 205 -13.13 -9.33 24.70
CA GLU A 205 -13.88 -8.50 25.63
C GLU A 205 -15.40 -8.62 25.45
N LEU A 206 -15.88 -9.13 24.31
CA LEU A 206 -17.30 -9.32 24.01
C LEU A 206 -17.79 -10.76 24.17
N GLN A 207 -16.92 -11.71 24.51
CA GLN A 207 -17.29 -13.13 24.64
C GLN A 207 -18.52 -13.35 25.53
N SER A 208 -18.60 -12.64 26.66
CA SER A 208 -19.72 -12.75 27.61
C SER A 208 -21.05 -12.18 27.09
N LYS A 209 -21.03 -11.47 25.96
CA LYS A 209 -22.20 -10.86 25.32
C LYS A 209 -22.72 -11.69 24.15
N LEU A 210 -22.00 -12.74 23.75
CA LEU A 210 -22.41 -13.62 22.67
C LEU A 210 -23.19 -14.83 23.24
N PRO A 211 -24.43 -15.06 22.79
CA PRO A 211 -25.12 -16.30 23.12
C PRO A 211 -24.44 -17.50 22.43
N PRO A 212 -24.59 -18.72 22.94
CA PRO A 212 -24.23 -19.91 22.17
C PRO A 212 -24.97 -19.93 20.84
N LEU A 213 -24.24 -20.05 19.73
CA LEU A 213 -24.80 -20.11 18.39
C LEU A 213 -24.50 -21.46 17.73
N PRO A 214 -25.45 -22.02 16.96
CA PRO A 214 -25.24 -23.27 16.24
C PRO A 214 -24.16 -23.09 15.16
N ASN A 215 -23.32 -24.11 14.97
CA ASN A 215 -22.19 -24.11 14.03
C ASN A 215 -21.09 -23.07 14.32
N PHE A 216 -21.05 -22.51 15.53
CA PHE A 216 -19.96 -21.65 16.01
C PHE A 216 -19.11 -22.27 17.13
N SER A 217 -19.32 -23.54 17.49
CA SER A 217 -18.59 -24.20 18.59
C SER A 217 -17.09 -24.32 18.37
N TRP A 218 -16.63 -24.25 17.13
CA TRP A 218 -15.22 -24.23 16.76
C TRP A 218 -14.55 -22.87 17.01
N MET A 219 -15.34 -21.80 17.06
CA MET A 219 -14.87 -20.43 17.13
C MET A 219 -14.60 -20.05 18.58
N LYS A 220 -13.43 -19.48 18.81
CA LYS A 220 -13.08 -18.79 20.06
C LYS A 220 -12.66 -17.36 19.72
N PRO A 221 -13.04 -16.36 20.53
CA PRO A 221 -12.51 -15.01 20.38
C PRO A 221 -10.99 -15.05 20.33
N CYS A 222 -10.41 -14.23 19.45
CA CYS A 222 -8.98 -14.30 19.12
C CYS A 222 -8.32 -12.92 18.97
N VAL A 223 -9.08 -11.83 19.04
CA VAL A 223 -8.62 -10.45 18.91
C VAL A 223 -8.90 -9.68 20.20
N SER A 224 -7.97 -8.84 20.64
CA SER A 224 -8.24 -7.85 21.71
C SER A 224 -8.57 -6.50 21.09
N SER A 225 -9.45 -5.73 21.75
CA SER A 225 -9.78 -4.36 21.31
C SER A 225 -8.54 -3.46 21.18
N ARG A 226 -7.45 -3.78 21.90
CA ARG A 226 -6.17 -3.06 21.86
C ARG A 226 -5.31 -3.34 20.63
N ASP A 227 -5.66 -4.38 19.88
CA ASP A 227 -4.99 -4.82 18.66
C ASP A 227 -5.82 -4.48 17.40
N LEU A 228 -6.90 -3.71 17.55
CA LEU A 228 -7.83 -3.32 16.50
C LEU A 228 -7.76 -1.81 16.26
N VAL A 229 -7.65 -1.42 14.99
CA VAL A 229 -7.79 -0.02 14.54
C VAL A 229 -8.79 0.04 13.39
N TYR A 230 -9.79 0.91 13.52
CA TYR A 230 -10.71 1.25 12.43
C TYR A 230 -10.26 2.49 11.65
N ILE A 231 -10.45 2.49 10.34
CA ILE A 231 -10.20 3.64 9.44
C ILE A 231 -11.36 3.76 8.46
N GLY A 232 -11.95 4.95 8.34
CA GLY A 232 -12.99 5.25 7.33
C GLY A 232 -14.42 5.30 7.86
N LEU A 233 -14.61 5.10 9.17
CA LEU A 233 -15.94 5.03 9.79
C LEU A 233 -16.76 6.29 9.50
N ARG A 234 -18.02 6.10 9.12
CA ARG A 234 -18.97 7.19 8.86
C ARG A 234 -20.44 6.79 8.94
N ASP A 235 -20.75 5.49 9.10
CA ASP A 235 -22.08 5.01 9.42
C ASP A 235 -21.99 3.96 10.53
N VAL A 236 -22.20 4.38 11.77
CA VAL A 236 -21.98 3.57 12.97
C VAL A 236 -23.23 3.58 13.81
N ASP A 237 -23.77 2.40 14.11
CA ASP A 237 -24.97 2.27 14.92
C ASP A 237 -24.75 2.79 16.36
N PRO A 238 -25.80 3.27 17.06
CA PRO A 238 -25.67 3.69 18.46
C PRO A 238 -25.07 2.62 19.38
N ALA A 239 -25.41 1.35 19.16
CA ALA A 239 -24.89 0.23 19.95
C ALA A 239 -23.41 -0.05 19.66
N GLU A 240 -23.00 0.04 18.39
CA GLU A 240 -21.60 -0.11 17.98
C GLU A 240 -20.74 1.01 18.57
N HIS A 241 -21.20 2.26 18.46
CA HIS A 241 -20.52 3.41 19.05
C HIS A 241 -20.37 3.26 20.57
N TYR A 242 -21.40 2.73 21.25
CA TYR A 242 -21.31 2.41 22.68
C TYR A 242 -20.25 1.35 22.96
N ILE A 243 -20.24 0.25 22.21
CA ILE A 243 -19.25 -0.84 22.34
C ILE A 243 -17.83 -0.29 22.13
N MET A 244 -17.60 0.46 21.06
CA MET A 244 -16.30 1.03 20.74
C MET A 244 -15.78 1.95 21.84
N LYS A 245 -16.65 2.80 22.41
CA LYS A 245 -16.30 3.64 23.56
C LYS A 245 -16.01 2.83 24.81
N LEU A 246 -16.85 1.84 25.12
CA LEU A 246 -16.69 0.97 26.29
C LEU A 246 -15.35 0.22 26.26
N LEU A 247 -14.96 -0.28 25.09
CA LEU A 247 -13.75 -1.06 24.88
C LEU A 247 -12.52 -0.22 24.53
N ALA A 248 -12.67 1.10 24.45
CA ALA A 248 -11.63 2.05 24.04
C ALA A 248 -10.92 1.66 22.73
N VAL A 249 -11.70 1.23 21.73
CA VAL A 249 -11.19 0.86 20.40
C VAL A 249 -10.64 2.11 19.72
N LYS A 250 -9.42 2.02 19.14
CA LYS A 250 -8.86 3.11 18.35
C LYS A 250 -9.57 3.16 16.99
N ALA A 251 -10.07 4.33 16.63
CA ALA A 251 -10.77 4.53 15.37
C ALA A 251 -10.46 5.90 14.78
N PHE A 252 -10.40 5.95 13.46
CA PHE A 252 -10.33 7.15 12.65
C PHE A 252 -11.55 7.18 11.73
N SER A 253 -12.59 7.91 12.16
CA SER A 253 -13.71 8.23 11.29
C SER A 253 -13.27 9.18 10.18
N MET A 254 -14.11 9.38 9.17
CA MET A 254 -13.82 10.34 8.11
C MET A 254 -13.53 11.75 8.64
N THR A 255 -14.12 12.15 9.78
CA THR A 255 -13.79 13.43 10.44
C THR A 255 -12.33 13.49 10.91
N GLN A 256 -11.76 12.38 11.43
CA GLN A 256 -10.33 12.36 11.76
C GLN A 256 -9.48 12.32 10.49
N VAL A 257 -9.91 11.62 9.44
CA VAL A 257 -9.20 11.59 8.15
C VAL A 257 -9.11 13.01 7.57
N ASP A 258 -10.22 13.76 7.53
CA ASP A 258 -10.27 15.15 7.06
C ASP A 258 -9.32 16.06 7.85
N ARG A 259 -9.25 15.88 9.17
CA ARG A 259 -8.50 16.75 10.06
C ARG A 259 -6.99 16.46 10.04
N LEU A 260 -6.62 15.19 10.02
CA LEU A 260 -5.23 14.73 10.17
C LEU A 260 -4.55 14.51 8.82
N GLY A 261 -5.33 14.20 7.78
CA GLY A 261 -4.85 13.64 6.53
C GLY A 261 -4.43 12.17 6.68
N MET A 262 -4.60 11.39 5.61
CA MET A 262 -4.36 9.94 5.63
C MET A 262 -2.93 9.55 6.04
N ALA A 263 -1.92 10.36 5.68
CA ALA A 263 -0.54 10.12 6.10
C ALA A 263 -0.40 10.05 7.62
N LYS A 264 -1.00 11.00 8.34
CA LYS A 264 -0.92 11.03 9.80
C LYS A 264 -1.76 9.94 10.46
N VAL A 265 -2.90 9.60 9.87
CA VAL A 265 -3.73 8.46 10.30
C VAL A 265 -2.94 7.15 10.26
N MET A 266 -2.19 6.90 9.18
CA MET A 266 -1.38 5.68 9.06
C MET A 266 -0.19 5.65 10.02
N GLU A 267 0.48 6.78 10.25
CA GLU A 267 1.51 6.91 11.29
C GLU A 267 0.94 6.54 12.67
N GLU A 268 -0.17 7.17 13.08
CA GLU A 268 -0.77 6.92 14.39
C GLU A 268 -1.32 5.49 14.53
N THR A 269 -1.82 4.91 13.43
CA THR A 269 -2.27 3.50 13.40
C THR A 269 -1.11 2.57 13.73
N CYS A 270 0.03 2.77 13.07
CA CYS A 270 1.23 1.96 13.29
C CYS A 270 1.83 2.18 14.68
N ASP A 271 1.91 3.42 15.14
CA ASP A 271 2.37 3.75 16.49
C ASP A 271 1.49 3.06 17.55
N TYR A 272 0.16 3.15 17.41
CA TYR A 272 -0.80 2.52 18.33
C TYR A 272 -0.65 1.00 18.38
N LEU A 273 -0.55 0.35 17.22
CA LEU A 273 -0.46 -1.12 17.14
C LEU A 273 0.90 -1.64 17.63
N TRP A 274 1.98 -0.88 17.44
CA TRP A 274 3.34 -1.33 17.78
C TRP A 274 3.89 -0.84 19.11
N ASP A 275 3.20 0.07 19.79
CA ASP A 275 3.57 0.55 21.13
C ASP A 275 3.85 -0.62 22.10
N ARG A 276 3.09 -1.71 21.95
CA ARG A 276 3.17 -2.89 22.82
C ARG A 276 4.07 -3.98 22.24
N ALA A 277 3.76 -4.44 21.03
CA ALA A 277 4.48 -5.51 20.35
C ALA A 277 4.21 -5.46 18.85
N LYS A 278 5.25 -5.70 18.03
CA LYS A 278 5.07 -5.86 16.59
C LYS A 278 4.46 -7.24 16.28
N LYS A 279 3.18 -7.25 15.90
CA LYS A 279 2.43 -8.44 15.48
C LYS A 279 2.25 -8.46 13.96
N PRO A 280 2.00 -9.64 13.35
CA PRO A 280 1.51 -9.70 11.98
C PRO A 280 0.21 -8.90 11.83
N ILE A 281 0.07 -8.18 10.72
CA ILE A 281 -1.11 -7.38 10.39
C ILE A 281 -2.05 -8.22 9.54
N HIS A 282 -3.31 -8.25 9.95
CA HIS A 282 -4.45 -8.65 9.14
C HIS A 282 -5.18 -7.39 8.69
N LEU A 283 -5.21 -7.13 7.38
CA LEU A 283 -5.95 -6.03 6.80
C LEU A 283 -7.34 -6.55 6.38
N SER A 284 -8.41 -6.10 7.03
CA SER A 284 -9.78 -6.34 6.56
C SER A 284 -10.23 -5.09 5.81
N TYR A 285 -10.38 -5.19 4.50
CA TYR A 285 -10.71 -4.05 3.65
C TYR A 285 -12.11 -4.24 3.03
N ASP A 286 -13.06 -3.47 3.53
CA ASP A 286 -14.37 -3.32 2.89
C ASP A 286 -14.27 -2.33 1.72
N ILE A 287 -14.74 -2.73 0.54
CA ILE A 287 -14.70 -1.83 -0.63
C ILE A 287 -15.60 -0.60 -0.44
N ASP A 288 -16.59 -0.67 0.44
CA ASP A 288 -17.47 0.44 0.76
C ASP A 288 -16.82 1.51 1.65
N ALA A 289 -15.60 1.26 2.15
CA ALA A 289 -14.78 2.30 2.79
C ALA A 289 -14.46 3.45 1.82
N ILE A 290 -14.29 3.13 0.53
CA ILE A 290 -14.06 4.09 -0.55
C ILE A 290 -15.39 4.73 -0.94
N ASP A 291 -15.34 6.02 -1.29
CA ASP A 291 -16.53 6.77 -1.67
C ASP A 291 -17.28 6.11 -2.85
N PRO A 292 -18.62 6.03 -2.81
CA PRO A 292 -19.43 5.44 -3.89
C PRO A 292 -19.28 6.10 -5.26
N SER A 293 -18.72 7.32 -5.35
CA SER A 293 -18.34 7.90 -6.65
C SER A 293 -17.23 7.13 -7.36
N ILE A 294 -16.48 6.28 -6.65
CA ILE A 294 -15.41 5.44 -7.19
C ILE A 294 -15.77 3.96 -7.12
N THR A 295 -16.38 3.51 -6.01
CA THR A 295 -16.74 2.10 -5.77
C THR A 295 -18.27 1.90 -5.63
N PRO A 296 -19.09 2.26 -6.64
CA PRO A 296 -20.55 2.21 -6.54
C PRO A 296 -21.12 0.79 -6.43
N ALA A 297 -20.39 -0.25 -6.86
CA ALA A 297 -20.87 -1.63 -6.90
C ALA A 297 -20.63 -2.35 -5.57
N THR A 298 -21.32 -1.89 -4.51
CA THR A 298 -21.30 -2.48 -3.15
C THR A 298 -22.72 -2.56 -2.55
N GLY A 299 -22.88 -3.38 -1.51
CA GLY A 299 -24.13 -3.57 -0.80
C GLY A 299 -24.59 -2.35 0.01
N THR A 300 -23.68 -1.62 0.66
CA THR A 300 -23.99 -0.58 1.66
C THR A 300 -23.23 0.72 1.38
N PRO A 301 -23.46 1.38 0.23
CA PRO A 301 -22.70 2.57 -0.13
C PRO A 301 -23.03 3.75 0.80
N VAL A 302 -22.00 4.33 1.42
CA VAL A 302 -22.12 5.54 2.26
C VAL A 302 -21.26 6.66 1.67
N VAL A 303 -21.86 7.80 1.35
CA VAL A 303 -21.17 8.97 0.76
C VAL A 303 -20.18 9.63 1.73
N GLY A 304 -19.22 10.38 1.20
CA GLY A 304 -18.18 11.05 1.99
C GLY A 304 -17.11 10.08 2.47
N GLY A 305 -16.80 9.07 1.66
CA GLY A 305 -15.82 8.03 1.97
C GLY A 305 -14.39 8.39 1.60
N LEU A 306 -13.49 7.40 1.73
CA LEU A 306 -12.11 7.55 1.31
C LEU A 306 -12.04 7.83 -0.19
N THR A 307 -11.14 8.73 -0.59
CA THR A 307 -10.79 8.87 -2.00
C THR A 307 -9.99 7.66 -2.48
N TYR A 308 -9.95 7.42 -3.79
CA TYR A 308 -9.08 6.41 -4.40
C TYR A 308 -7.62 6.54 -3.92
N ARG A 309 -7.12 7.77 -3.83
CA ARG A 309 -5.72 8.05 -3.45
C ARG A 309 -5.43 7.69 -1.99
N GLU A 310 -6.40 7.85 -1.10
CA GLU A 310 -6.26 7.51 0.31
C GLU A 310 -6.35 6.01 0.52
N GLY A 311 -7.28 5.33 -0.15
CA GLY A 311 -7.37 3.87 -0.13
C GLY A 311 -6.07 3.19 -0.59
N VAL A 312 -5.54 3.62 -1.74
CA VAL A 312 -4.23 3.13 -2.23
C VAL A 312 -3.08 3.50 -1.29
N TYR A 313 -3.13 4.67 -0.64
CA TYR A 313 -2.08 5.05 0.31
C TYR A 313 -2.04 4.12 1.53
N ILE A 314 -3.20 3.68 2.04
CA ILE A 314 -3.26 2.71 3.15
C ILE A 314 -2.51 1.42 2.78
N THR A 315 -2.77 0.87 1.59
CA THR A 315 -2.16 -0.39 1.14
C THR A 315 -0.67 -0.23 0.84
N GLU A 316 -0.27 0.86 0.20
CA GLU A 316 1.15 1.22 -0.03
C GLU A 316 1.91 1.36 1.31
N TYR A 317 1.30 2.01 2.32
CA TYR A 317 1.92 2.20 3.63
C TYR A 317 2.07 0.88 4.38
N LEU A 318 1.02 0.07 4.42
CA LEU A 318 1.03 -1.24 5.10
C LEU A 318 2.03 -2.22 4.48
N CYS A 319 2.16 -2.22 3.15
CA CYS A 319 3.15 -3.05 2.43
C CYS A 319 4.60 -2.76 2.89
N GLN A 320 4.90 -1.51 3.25
CA GLN A 320 6.26 -1.09 3.61
C GLN A 320 6.61 -1.39 5.08
N THR A 321 5.60 -1.63 5.92
CA THR A 321 5.80 -1.94 7.34
C THR A 321 6.69 -3.16 7.50
N GLY A 322 7.75 -3.08 8.31
CA GLY A 322 8.67 -4.21 8.52
C GLY A 322 9.78 -4.39 7.46
N THR A 323 9.85 -3.52 6.45
CA THR A 323 11.01 -3.43 5.54
C THR A 323 12.03 -2.43 6.06
N SER A 324 13.32 -2.62 5.72
CA SER A 324 14.42 -1.70 6.08
C SER A 324 14.20 -0.26 5.55
N ASN A 325 13.32 -0.08 4.58
CA ASN A 325 12.97 1.18 3.93
C ASN A 325 11.80 1.92 4.60
N ALA A 326 11.22 1.38 5.68
CA ALA A 326 10.14 2.05 6.42
C ALA A 326 10.55 3.43 6.98
N ALA A 327 11.85 3.70 7.12
CA ALA A 327 12.37 4.99 7.59
C ALA A 327 12.25 6.13 6.56
N THR A 328 12.05 5.84 5.27
CA THR A 328 12.09 6.87 4.21
C THR A 328 10.76 7.63 4.03
N VAL A 329 9.65 7.13 4.58
CA VAL A 329 8.31 7.71 4.39
C VAL A 329 7.88 8.65 5.52
N THR A 330 8.57 8.67 6.67
CA THR A 330 8.26 9.55 7.79
C THR A 330 9.23 10.73 7.85
N PRO A 331 8.90 11.90 7.29
CA PRO A 331 9.79 13.06 7.38
C PRO A 331 9.84 13.67 8.79
N HIS A 332 8.92 13.33 9.70
CA HIS A 332 8.76 14.03 10.99
C HIS A 332 8.40 13.17 12.22
N SER A 333 8.67 11.86 12.21
CA SER A 333 8.59 11.04 13.43
C SER A 333 9.85 10.21 13.60
N SER A 334 10.22 9.95 14.85
CA SER A 334 11.42 9.21 15.22
C SER A 334 11.55 7.95 14.36
N PRO A 335 12.73 7.66 13.78
CA PRO A 335 12.89 6.57 12.83
C PRO A 335 12.30 5.32 13.46
N CYS A 336 11.28 4.74 12.79
CA CYS A 336 10.74 3.45 13.16
C CYS A 336 11.95 2.54 13.34
N ARG A 337 12.28 2.19 14.60
CA ARG A 337 13.61 1.68 14.98
C ARG A 337 14.02 0.57 14.02
N ILE A 338 15.02 0.86 13.18
CA ILE A 338 15.64 -0.10 12.28
C ILE A 338 16.26 -1.17 13.19
N LEU A 339 15.72 -2.39 13.15
CA LEU A 339 16.32 -3.53 13.84
C LEU A 339 17.41 -4.14 12.96
N PRO A 340 18.49 -4.66 13.57
CA PRO A 340 19.49 -5.42 12.83
C PRO A 340 18.89 -6.73 12.31
N ASN A 341 19.11 -6.96 11.02
CA ASN A 341 18.97 -8.22 10.25
C ASN A 341 18.21 -9.37 10.93
N ARG A 342 16.92 -9.53 10.56
CA ARG A 342 16.34 -10.87 10.50
C ARG A 342 16.82 -11.54 9.21
N THR A 343 17.55 -12.63 9.35
CA THR A 343 17.91 -13.52 8.22
C THR A 343 16.68 -14.32 7.80
N GLY A 344 15.84 -13.71 6.98
CA GLY A 344 14.67 -14.31 6.33
C GLY A 344 14.09 -13.33 5.29
N PRO A 345 13.38 -13.80 4.26
CA PRO A 345 12.79 -12.92 3.25
C PRO A 345 11.85 -11.93 3.94
N SER A 346 12.18 -10.64 3.83
CA SER A 346 11.58 -9.55 4.60
C SER A 346 10.28 -9.09 3.95
N SER A 347 9.30 -9.98 3.84
CA SER A 347 7.92 -9.54 3.60
C SER A 347 7.49 -8.67 4.78
N GLY A 348 6.81 -7.56 4.52
CA GLY A 348 6.35 -6.65 5.56
C GLY A 348 5.46 -7.31 6.63
N LEU A 349 5.01 -6.53 7.63
CA LEU A 349 4.15 -7.08 8.68
C LEU A 349 2.76 -7.51 8.16
N LEU A 350 2.38 -7.08 6.95
CA LEU A 350 1.16 -7.53 6.28
C LEU A 350 1.18 -9.03 5.98
N SER A 351 0.33 -9.79 6.68
CA SER A 351 0.34 -11.26 6.69
C SER A 351 -0.97 -11.89 6.20
N ALA A 352 -2.06 -11.12 6.17
CA ALA A 352 -3.31 -11.47 5.50
C ALA A 352 -4.07 -10.22 5.04
N VAL A 353 -4.85 -10.34 3.97
CA VAL A 353 -5.73 -9.30 3.42
C VAL A 353 -7.08 -9.91 3.05
N ASP A 354 -8.16 -9.36 3.59
CA ASP A 354 -9.52 -9.60 3.11
C ASP A 354 -9.94 -8.42 2.22
N LEU A 355 -10.55 -8.71 1.07
CA LEU A 355 -11.21 -7.72 0.23
C LEU A 355 -12.65 -8.13 -0.03
N VAL A 356 -13.59 -7.45 0.60
CA VAL A 356 -14.99 -7.88 0.75
C VAL A 356 -15.98 -6.88 0.17
N GLU A 357 -17.25 -7.28 0.14
CA GLU A 357 -18.43 -6.47 -0.25
C GLU A 357 -18.44 -5.90 -1.68
N VAL A 358 -17.45 -6.26 -2.52
CA VAL A 358 -17.53 -6.05 -3.96
C VAL A 358 -18.76 -6.79 -4.49
N ASN A 359 -19.76 -6.06 -4.98
CA ASN A 359 -21.00 -6.64 -5.49
C ASN A 359 -21.27 -6.20 -6.93
N PRO A 360 -20.81 -6.99 -7.92
CA PRO A 360 -21.03 -6.72 -9.35
C PRO A 360 -22.51 -6.56 -9.76
N LEU A 361 -23.46 -7.09 -8.98
CA LEU A 361 -24.89 -6.94 -9.26
C LEU A 361 -25.47 -5.61 -8.76
N ARG A 362 -24.68 -4.74 -8.11
CA ARG A 362 -25.12 -3.43 -7.58
C ARG A 362 -24.66 -2.24 -8.42
N GLY A 363 -23.76 -2.43 -9.37
CA GLY A 363 -23.44 -1.39 -10.36
C GLY A 363 -24.66 -1.08 -11.23
N ARG A 364 -24.93 0.19 -11.50
CA ARG A 364 -26.04 0.62 -12.39
C ARG A 364 -25.63 0.48 -13.87
N THR A 365 -24.34 0.59 -14.14
CA THR A 365 -23.71 0.46 -15.45
C THR A 365 -22.57 -0.56 -15.39
N GLU A 366 -22.06 -0.98 -16.55
CA GLU A 366 -20.83 -1.79 -16.60
C GLU A 366 -19.62 -0.99 -16.08
N ASP A 367 -19.59 0.33 -16.29
CA ASP A 367 -18.54 1.21 -15.79
C ASP A 367 -18.51 1.25 -14.25
N ASP A 368 -19.67 1.24 -13.59
CA ASP A 368 -19.76 1.17 -12.12
C ASP A 368 -19.09 -0.11 -11.59
N VAL A 369 -19.37 -1.24 -12.24
CA VAL A 369 -18.79 -2.54 -11.90
C VAL A 369 -17.29 -2.53 -12.19
N HIS A 370 -16.89 -2.06 -13.37
CA HIS A 370 -15.50 -1.97 -13.77
C HIS A 370 -14.68 -1.08 -12.83
N SER A 371 -15.20 0.11 -12.48
CA SER A 371 -14.56 1.04 -11.55
C SER A 371 -14.32 0.41 -10.19
N THR A 372 -15.34 -0.27 -9.65
CA THR A 372 -15.25 -0.95 -8.35
C THR A 372 -14.25 -2.10 -8.38
N VAL A 373 -14.35 -2.97 -9.40
CA VAL A 373 -13.46 -4.14 -9.56
C VAL A 373 -12.01 -3.70 -9.83
N SER A 374 -11.80 -2.67 -10.65
CA SER A 374 -10.46 -2.13 -10.92
C SER A 374 -9.85 -1.52 -9.67
N THR A 375 -10.63 -0.77 -8.89
CA THR A 375 -10.18 -0.20 -7.61
C THR A 375 -9.80 -1.31 -6.63
N ALA A 376 -10.64 -2.34 -6.51
CA ALA A 376 -10.38 -3.52 -5.69
C ALA A 376 -9.07 -4.23 -6.09
N VAL A 377 -8.80 -4.41 -7.39
CA VAL A 377 -7.53 -4.94 -7.89
C VAL A 377 -6.35 -4.03 -7.54
N ASP A 378 -6.49 -2.71 -7.72
CA ASP A 378 -5.42 -1.76 -7.41
C ASP A 378 -5.04 -1.75 -5.92
N LEU A 379 -6.03 -1.87 -5.02
CA LEU A 379 -5.80 -1.99 -3.57
C LEU A 379 -4.97 -3.23 -3.25
N LEU A 380 -5.34 -4.39 -3.81
CA LEU A 380 -4.59 -5.63 -3.63
C LEU A 380 -3.17 -5.52 -4.17
N LEU A 381 -2.99 -4.94 -5.35
CA LEU A 381 -1.66 -4.73 -5.92
C LEU A 381 -0.81 -3.80 -5.06
N GLY A 382 -1.41 -2.76 -4.46
CA GLY A 382 -0.74 -1.88 -3.50
C GLY A 382 -0.24 -2.61 -2.24
N CYS A 383 -0.98 -3.62 -1.78
CA CYS A 383 -0.58 -4.48 -0.66
C CYS A 383 0.71 -5.28 -0.92
N PHE A 384 1.07 -5.49 -2.20
CA PHE A 384 2.21 -6.31 -2.63
C PHE A 384 3.25 -5.50 -3.43
N GLY A 385 3.34 -4.20 -3.14
CA GLY A 385 4.47 -3.38 -3.57
C GLY A 385 4.25 -2.64 -4.89
N ARG A 386 3.02 -2.61 -5.45
CA ARG A 386 2.71 -1.62 -6.49
C ARG A 386 2.86 -0.22 -5.93
N ARG A 387 3.66 0.61 -6.58
CA ARG A 387 3.75 2.04 -6.28
C ARG A 387 3.21 2.87 -7.41
N ARG A 388 2.57 3.99 -7.06
CA ARG A 388 2.12 4.99 -8.03
C ARG A 388 3.27 5.69 -8.79
N GLU A 389 4.47 5.77 -8.19
CA GLU A 389 5.67 6.30 -8.84
C GLU A 389 6.29 5.37 -9.89
N GLY A 390 5.76 4.14 -10.01
CA GLY A 390 6.31 3.07 -10.82
C GLY A 390 7.21 2.13 -10.03
N ASN A 391 7.32 0.90 -10.52
CA ASN A 391 8.22 -0.12 -9.97
C ASN A 391 9.37 -0.31 -10.95
N HIS A 392 10.61 -0.27 -10.47
CA HIS A 392 11.81 -0.54 -11.26
C HIS A 392 12.65 -1.61 -10.57
N LEU A 393 13.32 -2.44 -11.36
CA LEU A 393 14.25 -3.40 -10.80
C LEU A 393 15.43 -2.64 -10.17
N PRO A 394 15.95 -3.08 -9.01
CA PRO A 394 17.08 -2.42 -8.36
C PRO A 394 18.35 -2.35 -9.22
N ASP A 395 18.48 -3.27 -10.18
CA ASP A 395 19.59 -3.42 -11.12
C ASP A 395 19.28 -2.86 -12.52
N TYR A 396 18.26 -2.02 -12.67
CA TYR A 396 17.95 -1.39 -13.94
C TYR A 396 19.16 -0.60 -14.46
N SER A 397 19.70 -1.04 -15.59
CA SER A 397 20.72 -0.33 -16.35
C SER A 397 20.09 0.31 -17.57
N LEU A 398 20.42 1.57 -17.82
CA LEU A 398 20.06 2.24 -19.07
C LEU A 398 20.68 1.46 -20.24
N PRO A 399 19.90 1.02 -21.25
CA PRO A 399 20.47 0.38 -22.42
C PRO A 399 21.45 1.30 -23.14
N GLU A 400 22.62 0.76 -23.50
CA GLU A 400 23.56 1.47 -24.36
C GLU A 400 23.05 1.47 -25.82
N PRO A 401 23.30 2.53 -26.61
CA PRO A 401 23.03 2.50 -28.03
C PRO A 401 23.81 1.35 -28.66
N THR A 402 23.09 0.34 -29.17
CA THR A 402 23.73 -0.65 -30.04
C THR A 402 24.02 0.03 -31.37
N ASP A 403 25.25 -0.09 -31.88
CA ASP A 403 25.54 0.14 -33.28
C ASP A 403 24.64 -0.81 -34.07
N VAL A 404 23.50 -0.30 -34.52
CA VAL A 404 22.71 -0.96 -35.55
C VAL A 404 23.63 -0.98 -36.76
N GLY A 405 24.21 -2.15 -37.03
CA GLY A 405 24.89 -2.39 -38.29
C GLY A 405 24.01 -1.88 -39.42
N GLU A 406 24.62 -1.15 -40.34
CA GLU A 406 24.02 -0.49 -41.51
C GLU A 406 23.09 -1.45 -42.29
N ASP A 407 21.85 -1.63 -41.87
CA ASP A 407 20.82 -2.25 -42.72
C ASP A 407 19.37 -1.92 -42.34
N SER A 408 19.15 -1.03 -41.36
CA SER A 408 17.84 -0.36 -41.23
C SER A 408 17.93 0.98 -41.95
N GLY A 409 17.27 1.09 -43.12
CA GLY A 409 17.21 2.28 -43.99
C GLY A 409 16.59 3.53 -43.38
N ALA A 410 17.09 3.97 -42.22
CA ALA A 410 16.88 5.30 -41.70
C ALA A 410 17.91 6.24 -42.36
N PRO A 411 17.51 7.38 -42.92
CA PRO A 411 18.46 8.31 -43.53
C PRO A 411 19.34 8.90 -42.44
N CYS A 412 20.58 8.41 -42.34
CA CYS A 412 21.63 9.02 -41.54
C CYS A 412 21.86 10.46 -42.04
N LEU A 413 21.42 11.44 -41.27
CA LEU A 413 21.89 12.81 -41.40
C LEU A 413 23.38 12.81 -41.02
N HIS A 414 24.24 12.76 -42.03
CA HIS A 414 25.66 13.08 -41.87
C HIS A 414 25.79 14.51 -41.36
N VAL A 415 25.94 14.65 -40.04
CA VAL A 415 26.47 15.89 -39.46
C VAL A 415 27.96 15.87 -39.77
N ALA A 416 28.34 16.56 -40.85
CA ALA A 416 29.74 16.77 -41.18
C ALA A 416 30.44 17.44 -39.97
N HIS A 417 31.34 16.69 -39.33
CA HIS A 417 32.25 17.22 -38.34
C HIS A 417 33.20 18.20 -39.07
N LEU A 418 32.87 19.49 -39.03
CA LEU A 418 33.83 20.54 -39.39
C LEU A 418 34.89 20.58 -38.28
N GLN A 419 35.99 19.86 -38.49
CA GLN A 419 37.23 20.10 -37.78
C GLN A 419 37.62 21.56 -37.97
N GLN A 420 37.75 22.29 -36.86
CA GLN A 420 38.36 23.60 -36.82
C GLN A 420 39.85 23.45 -37.16
N GLU A 421 40.20 23.66 -38.43
CA GLU A 421 41.52 24.16 -38.78
C GLU A 421 41.40 25.63 -39.18
N GLY A 422 42.33 26.42 -38.66
CA GLY A 422 42.22 27.87 -38.58
C GLY A 422 42.17 28.57 -39.93
N GLY A 423 41.46 29.70 -39.95
CA GLY A 423 41.62 30.76 -40.93
C GLY A 423 40.51 30.85 -41.98
N ARG A 424 39.81 32.00 -41.94
CA ARG A 424 38.83 32.53 -42.92
C ARG A 424 37.45 31.88 -42.92
N ARG A 425 36.51 32.60 -42.28
CA ARG A 425 35.06 32.45 -42.50
C ARG A 425 34.76 32.77 -43.97
N SER A 426 34.31 31.80 -44.77
CA SER A 426 33.75 32.09 -46.10
C SER A 426 32.34 32.65 -45.95
N ALA A 427 31.97 33.59 -46.82
CA ALA A 427 30.70 34.31 -46.80
C ALA A 427 29.45 33.42 -47.10
N GLU A 428 29.63 32.11 -47.29
CA GLU A 428 28.58 31.17 -47.66
C GLU A 428 27.80 30.62 -46.46
N SER A 429 28.44 30.46 -45.29
CA SER A 429 27.75 29.97 -44.08
C SER A 429 26.73 30.98 -43.52
N LEU A 430 26.94 32.27 -43.77
CA LEU A 430 25.99 33.31 -43.38
C LEU A 430 24.77 33.39 -44.32
N ARG A 431 24.93 33.08 -45.62
CA ARG A 431 23.82 33.08 -46.59
C ARG A 431 22.75 32.03 -46.26
N ALA A 432 23.18 30.81 -45.92
CA ALA A 432 22.28 29.70 -45.59
C ALA A 432 21.37 30.03 -44.38
N ILE A 433 21.91 30.68 -43.35
CA ILE A 433 21.15 31.07 -42.16
C ILE A 433 20.15 32.21 -42.46
N THR A 434 20.48 33.14 -43.37
CA THR A 434 19.54 34.19 -43.80
C THR A 434 18.40 33.67 -44.68
N GLU A 435 18.65 32.69 -45.55
CA GLU A 435 17.62 32.13 -46.44
C GLU A 435 16.57 31.32 -45.66
N THR A 436 16.98 30.54 -44.65
CA THR A 436 16.03 29.82 -43.78
C THR A 436 15.17 30.77 -42.96
N ARG A 437 15.71 31.94 -42.56
CA ARG A 437 14.98 32.95 -41.78
C ARG A 437 14.01 33.77 -42.64
N ALA A 438 14.26 33.90 -43.94
CA ALA A 438 13.36 34.55 -44.89
C ALA A 438 12.14 33.67 -45.20
N SER A 439 12.35 32.37 -45.42
CA SER A 439 11.28 31.39 -45.64
C SER A 439 10.29 31.31 -44.46
N TRP A 440 10.79 31.42 -43.22
CA TRP A 440 9.96 31.38 -42.01
C TRP A 440 9.06 32.62 -41.82
N LYS A 441 9.48 33.80 -42.32
CA LYS A 441 8.67 35.03 -42.26
C LYS A 441 7.56 35.07 -43.31
N THR A 442 7.72 34.34 -44.41
CA THR A 442 6.71 34.29 -45.48
C THR A 442 5.55 33.33 -45.11
N GLU A 443 5.82 32.22 -44.42
CA GLU A 443 4.80 31.28 -43.94
C GLU A 443 3.94 31.81 -42.78
N GLN A 444 4.46 32.71 -41.94
CA GLN A 444 3.65 33.35 -40.89
C GLN A 444 2.70 34.44 -41.41
N ARG A 445 2.86 34.92 -42.65
CA ARG A 445 2.01 35.97 -43.25
C ARG A 445 0.79 35.45 -43.99
N THR A 446 0.69 34.13 -44.22
CA THR A 446 -0.43 33.51 -44.96
C THR A 446 -1.54 32.92 -44.06
N HIS A 447 -1.44 33.07 -42.74
CA HIS A 447 -2.47 32.62 -41.79
C HIS A 447 -3.00 33.76 -40.91
N VAL A 448 -3.55 34.81 -41.53
CA VAL A 448 -4.57 35.68 -40.92
C VAL A 448 -5.54 36.08 -42.04
N GLU A 449 -6.84 35.92 -41.78
CA GLU A 449 -8.01 36.23 -42.63
C GLU A 449 -8.53 35.11 -43.56
N GLN A 450 -9.47 34.30 -43.06
CA GLN A 450 -10.79 34.06 -43.68
C GLN A 450 -11.84 33.65 -42.61
N PRO A 451 -13.07 34.17 -42.63
CA PRO A 451 -14.13 33.77 -41.70
C PRO A 451 -14.99 32.63 -42.30
N GLY A 452 -15.19 31.56 -41.52
CA GLY A 452 -16.16 30.50 -41.80
C GLY A 452 -15.56 29.20 -42.33
N GLY A 453 -15.25 28.28 -41.41
CA GLY A 453 -14.89 26.89 -41.72
C GLY A 453 -14.56 26.13 -40.43
N ASP A 454 -15.13 24.93 -40.27
CA ASP A 454 -15.05 24.10 -39.06
C ASP A 454 -13.61 23.69 -38.68
N PRO A 455 -13.30 23.47 -37.39
CA PRO A 455 -11.95 23.13 -36.93
C PRO A 455 -11.56 21.69 -37.27
N VAL A 456 -10.41 21.50 -37.93
CA VAL A 456 -9.74 20.21 -38.11
C VAL A 456 -8.77 19.96 -36.93
N PRO A 457 -8.67 18.74 -36.35
CA PRO A 457 -7.89 18.50 -35.13
C PRO A 457 -6.37 18.59 -35.34
N GLY A 458 -5.71 19.42 -34.53
CA GLY A 458 -4.26 19.58 -34.50
C GLY A 458 -3.53 18.37 -33.93
N SER A 459 -2.85 17.61 -34.79
CA SER A 459 -1.96 16.51 -34.36
C SER A 459 -0.72 16.29 -35.25
N GLN A 460 -0.31 17.26 -36.08
CA GLN A 460 0.88 17.11 -36.94
C GLN A 460 1.93 18.23 -36.85
N LEU A 461 1.84 19.14 -35.86
CA LEU A 461 2.74 20.29 -35.78
C LEU A 461 3.57 20.41 -34.49
N LEU A 462 3.52 19.42 -33.60
CA LEU A 462 4.31 19.41 -32.36
C LEU A 462 5.51 18.44 -32.35
N GLU A 463 5.71 17.68 -33.42
CA GLU A 463 6.81 16.71 -33.50
C GLU A 463 8.09 17.24 -34.18
N ARG A 464 8.06 18.47 -34.72
CA ARG A 464 9.21 19.06 -35.42
C ARG A 464 10.02 20.09 -34.64
N VAL A 465 9.67 20.39 -33.38
CA VAL A 465 10.32 21.48 -32.61
C VAL A 465 11.18 20.99 -31.43
N ARG A 466 11.25 19.68 -31.14
CA ARG A 466 11.91 19.20 -29.90
C ARG A 466 13.39 18.84 -29.98
N LEU A 467 14.08 19.04 -31.11
CA LEU A 467 15.45 18.53 -31.29
C LEU A 467 16.56 19.56 -31.60
N ILE A 468 16.33 20.85 -31.39
CA ILE A 468 17.42 21.85 -31.45
C ILE A 468 17.25 22.87 -30.32
N PHE A 469 17.42 22.47 -29.06
CA PHE A 469 17.75 23.39 -27.96
C PHE A 469 18.28 22.63 -26.73
N LEU A 470 19.31 21.79 -26.91
CA LEU A 470 20.09 21.24 -25.80
C LEU A 470 21.58 21.31 -26.11
N GLN A 471 22.09 22.53 -26.30
CA GLN A 471 23.54 22.75 -26.23
C GLN A 471 23.96 24.14 -25.78
N HIS A 472 23.15 24.87 -25.00
CA HIS A 472 23.58 26.14 -24.39
C HIS A 472 22.90 26.38 -23.02
N ARG A 473 23.16 25.51 -22.04
CA ARG A 473 23.02 25.85 -20.60
C ARG A 473 24.03 25.09 -19.73
N GLN A 474 25.31 25.40 -19.93
CA GLN A 474 26.27 25.46 -18.82
C GLN A 474 26.91 26.85 -18.88
N GLY A 475 26.56 27.71 -17.93
CA GLY A 475 27.05 29.08 -17.87
C GLY A 475 26.18 29.95 -16.96
N THR A 476 26.54 29.99 -15.68
CA THR A 476 26.41 31.13 -14.76
C THR A 476 25.17 32.03 -14.90
N LEU A 477 24.16 31.79 -14.06
CA LEU A 477 23.13 32.77 -13.70
C LEU A 477 23.69 33.73 -12.66
N THR A 478 24.11 34.92 -13.10
CA THR A 478 24.14 36.12 -12.24
C THR A 478 22.88 36.93 -12.47
N ARG A 479 22.20 37.26 -11.36
CA ARG A 479 21.01 38.13 -11.28
C ARG A 479 21.21 39.46 -12.01
N SER A 480 20.23 39.84 -12.83
CA SER A 480 19.72 41.22 -12.88
C SER A 480 18.39 41.29 -13.65
N ASN A 481 17.41 41.91 -12.98
CA ASN A 481 16.17 42.54 -13.43
C ASN A 481 15.85 42.57 -14.93
N LEU A 482 14.62 42.20 -15.29
CA LEU A 482 13.72 43.10 -16.02
C LEU A 482 12.27 42.59 -15.99
N TYR A 483 11.39 43.48 -15.51
CA TYR A 483 9.94 43.44 -15.63
C TYR A 483 9.50 43.35 -17.09
N TRP A 484 8.44 42.57 -17.37
CA TRP A 484 7.17 42.99 -17.99
C TRP A 484 6.18 41.84 -17.92
#